data_AF-A0A959T4A8-F1
#
_entry.id   AF-A0A959T4A8-F1
#
_cell.length_a   1.000
_cell.length_b   1.000
_cell.length_c   1.000
_cell.angle_alpha   90.00
_cell.angle_beta   90.00
_cell.angle_gamma   90.00
#
_symmetry.space_group_name_H-M   'P 1'
#
loop_
_entity.id
_entity.type
_entity.pdbx_description
1 polymer ?
#
loop_
_entity_poly.entity_id
_entity_poly.type
_entity_poly.pdbx_seq_one_letter_code
_entity_poly.pdbx_strand_id
1 'polypeptide(L)'
;IIIDGIFGTHRVLSFLGGFYDLMIGVFEWLALGVVVACVVFLARRLVIRIPRFKGREMTSWPKRDAVYILLIELVLMGALLKMNAVDQLLQERGAEHFVKAGSFPVSSWLTPFFAGMDTGTLLVLERVYWWAHILGILAFLNYLPISKHFHIILAFPNTWYSKLEPRTQVRNMPRITEEVKLMMDPSADPYATPAEGDGAPPERFGARDVQDLSWKSLLDAY
;
A
#
# COMPACT_ATOMS: atom_id res chain seq x y z
N ILE A 1 16.15 0.39 -10.93
CA ILE A 1 15.94 -1.09 -10.81
C ILE A 1 15.12 -1.64 -11.98
N ILE A 2 13.80 -1.38 -12.08
CA ILE A 2 12.98 -1.95 -13.18
C ILE A 2 13.47 -1.50 -14.56
N ILE A 3 13.61 -0.18 -14.76
CA ILE A 3 14.05 0.39 -16.04
C ILE A 3 15.45 -0.12 -16.39
N ASP A 4 16.37 -0.03 -15.44
CA ASP A 4 17.74 -0.54 -15.56
C ASP A 4 17.77 -2.03 -15.97
N GLY A 5 16.88 -2.86 -15.41
CA GLY A 5 16.76 -4.27 -15.76
C GLY A 5 16.24 -4.54 -17.17
N ILE A 6 15.20 -3.82 -17.59
CA ILE A 6 14.58 -4.01 -18.91
C ILE A 6 15.53 -3.57 -20.02
N PHE A 7 16.23 -2.46 -19.82
CA PHE A 7 17.10 -1.87 -20.83
C PHE A 7 18.57 -2.29 -20.70
N GLY A 8 18.91 -3.10 -19.68
CA GLY A 8 20.29 -3.50 -19.41
C GLY A 8 21.20 -2.30 -19.14
N THR A 9 20.67 -1.24 -18.54
CA THR A 9 21.39 -0.02 -18.19
C THR A 9 21.73 0.00 -16.71
N HIS A 10 22.63 0.90 -16.30
CA HIS A 10 22.95 1.13 -14.89
C HIS A 10 22.66 2.58 -14.52
N ARG A 11 21.78 2.78 -13.53
CA ARG A 11 21.36 4.11 -13.04
C ARG A 11 21.05 5.06 -14.20
N VAL A 12 20.08 4.67 -15.04
CA VAL A 12 19.73 5.40 -16.28
C VAL A 12 19.39 6.88 -16.05
N LEU A 13 18.93 7.25 -14.85
CA LEU A 13 18.57 8.62 -14.46
C LEU A 13 19.75 9.43 -13.90
N SER A 14 20.97 8.88 -13.92
CA SER A 14 22.20 9.55 -13.43
C SER A 14 22.51 10.86 -14.15
N PHE A 15 22.00 11.06 -15.38
CA PHE A 15 22.14 12.32 -16.11
C PHE A 15 21.54 13.54 -15.39
N LEU A 16 20.66 13.33 -14.40
CA LEU A 16 20.11 14.40 -13.56
C LEU A 16 21.11 14.92 -12.50
N GLY A 17 22.30 14.31 -12.39
CA GLY A 17 23.39 14.77 -11.53
C GLY A 17 22.99 14.87 -10.05
N GLY A 18 23.32 15.99 -9.42
CA GLY A 18 23.09 16.18 -7.98
C GLY A 18 21.63 16.04 -7.52
N PHE A 19 20.64 16.26 -8.40
CA PHE A 19 19.24 15.98 -8.07
C PHE A 19 18.98 14.47 -7.93
N TYR A 20 19.56 13.65 -8.81
CA TYR A 20 19.50 12.20 -8.68
C TYR A 20 20.17 11.74 -7.38
N ASP A 21 21.34 12.29 -7.07
CA ASP A 21 22.07 11.96 -5.85
C ASP A 21 21.26 12.28 -4.58
N LEU A 22 20.61 13.44 -4.56
CA LEU A 22 19.69 13.84 -3.49
C LEU A 22 18.52 12.86 -3.36
N MET A 23 17.87 12.51 -4.47
CA MET A 23 16.74 11.57 -4.47
C MET A 23 17.14 10.20 -3.94
N ILE A 24 18.28 9.65 -4.39
CA ILE A 24 18.78 8.38 -3.88
C ILE A 24 19.13 8.48 -2.38
N GLY A 25 19.78 9.56 -1.95
CA GLY A 25 20.09 9.77 -0.54
C GLY A 25 18.86 9.87 0.36
N VAL A 26 17.78 10.54 -0.11
CA VAL A 26 16.49 10.57 0.61
C VAL A 26 15.87 9.17 0.66
N PHE A 27 15.89 8.42 -0.44
CA PHE A 27 15.36 7.05 -0.45
C PHE A 27 16.12 6.12 0.49
N GLU A 28 17.43 6.30 0.68
CA GLU A 28 18.20 5.51 1.64
C GLU A 28 17.71 5.72 3.08
N TRP A 29 17.49 6.97 3.48
CA TRP A 29 16.94 7.30 4.80
C TRP A 29 15.52 6.76 4.98
N LEU A 30 14.68 6.86 3.95
CA LEU A 30 13.34 6.26 3.98
C LEU A 30 13.42 4.73 4.11
N ALA A 31 14.31 4.07 3.38
CA ALA A 31 14.50 2.62 3.47
C ALA A 31 14.95 2.20 4.88
N LEU A 32 15.86 2.95 5.51
CA LEU A 32 16.22 2.73 6.91
C LEU A 32 15.02 2.92 7.85
N GLY A 33 14.23 3.99 7.63
CA GLY A 33 13.01 4.25 8.39
C GLY A 33 12.00 3.10 8.30
N VAL A 34 11.83 2.52 7.10
CA VAL A 34 11.00 1.33 6.89
C VAL A 34 11.57 0.14 7.66
N VAL A 35 12.87 -0.16 7.56
CA VAL A 35 13.51 -1.26 8.31
C VAL A 35 13.27 -1.11 9.82
N VAL A 36 13.51 0.07 10.38
CA VAL A 36 13.30 0.35 11.81
C VAL A 36 11.83 0.18 12.19
N ALA A 37 10.91 0.74 11.40
CA ALA A 37 9.47 0.60 11.64
C ALA A 37 9.03 -0.87 11.59
N CYS A 38 9.49 -1.64 10.60
CA CYS A 38 9.17 -3.06 10.48
C CYS A 38 9.67 -3.85 11.69
N VAL A 39 10.90 -3.61 12.15
CA VAL A 39 11.45 -4.26 13.35
C VAL A 39 10.62 -3.93 14.59
N VAL A 40 10.28 -2.65 14.79
CA VAL A 40 9.45 -2.21 15.94
C VAL A 40 8.06 -2.84 15.88
N PHE A 41 7.40 -2.84 14.71
CA PHE A 41 6.06 -3.43 14.57
C PHE A 41 6.07 -4.96 14.67
N LEU A 42 7.13 -5.62 14.22
CA LEU A 42 7.31 -7.05 14.37
C LEU A 42 7.51 -7.42 15.85
N ALA A 43 8.36 -6.68 16.57
CA ALA A 43 8.53 -6.84 18.01
C ALA A 43 7.23 -6.59 18.77
N ARG A 44 6.51 -5.51 18.42
CA ARG A 44 5.19 -5.19 18.99
C ARG A 44 4.15 -6.28 18.74
N ARG A 45 4.26 -7.03 17.65
CA ARG A 45 3.31 -8.08 17.27
C ARG A 45 3.65 -9.43 17.87
N LEU A 46 4.92 -9.80 17.90
CA LEU A 46 5.39 -11.12 18.33
C LEU A 46 5.75 -11.18 19.81
N VAL A 47 6.35 -10.11 20.35
CA VAL A 47 6.85 -10.06 21.73
C VAL A 47 5.82 -9.42 22.66
N ILE A 48 5.27 -8.27 22.26
CA ILE A 48 4.35 -7.49 23.11
C ILE A 48 2.92 -8.04 22.97
N ARG A 49 2.35 -8.53 24.07
CA ARG A 49 0.98 -9.09 24.10
C ARG A 49 -0.07 -7.99 24.17
N ILE A 50 -0.41 -7.37 23.04
CA ILE A 50 -1.44 -6.33 22.97
C ILE A 50 -2.85 -6.95 22.94
N PRO A 51 -3.78 -6.52 23.82
CA PRO A 51 -5.14 -7.07 23.89
C PRO A 51 -5.91 -7.00 22.56
N ARG A 52 -5.76 -5.91 21.80
CA ARG A 52 -6.37 -5.72 20.47
C ARG A 52 -6.00 -6.81 19.46
N PHE A 53 -4.86 -7.50 19.61
CA PHE A 53 -4.45 -8.58 18.70
C PHE A 53 -5.02 -9.96 19.08
N LYS A 54 -5.85 -10.02 20.13
CA LYS A 54 -6.48 -11.24 20.66
C LYS A 54 -8.01 -11.23 20.60
N GLY A 55 -8.62 -10.24 19.96
CA GLY A 55 -10.07 -10.17 19.75
C GLY A 55 -10.60 -11.31 18.86
N ARG A 56 -11.93 -11.48 18.84
CA ARG A 56 -12.62 -12.56 18.09
C ARG A 56 -12.43 -12.39 16.57
N GLU A 57 -12.25 -11.15 16.13
CA GLU A 57 -11.98 -10.72 14.75
C GLU A 57 -10.56 -11.07 14.26
N MET A 58 -9.62 -11.32 15.18
CA MET A 58 -8.23 -11.62 14.87
C MET A 58 -8.03 -13.12 14.58
N THR A 59 -8.55 -13.57 13.44
CA THR A 59 -8.42 -14.96 12.95
C THR A 59 -6.99 -15.29 12.48
N SER A 60 -6.74 -16.54 12.08
CA SER A 60 -5.40 -17.02 11.69
C SER A 60 -4.83 -16.30 10.46
N TRP A 61 -5.69 -15.87 9.52
CA TRP A 61 -5.25 -15.24 8.27
C TRP A 61 -4.72 -13.80 8.47
N PRO A 62 -5.47 -12.83 9.05
CA PRO A 62 -4.98 -11.47 9.27
C PRO A 62 -3.74 -11.40 10.18
N LYS A 63 -3.59 -12.36 11.11
CA LYS A 63 -2.41 -12.45 11.97
C LYS A 63 -1.14 -12.76 11.17
N ARG A 64 -1.21 -13.77 10.30
CA ARG A 64 -0.07 -14.24 9.50
C ARG A 64 0.24 -13.27 8.38
N ASP A 65 -0.78 -12.75 7.70
CA ASP A 65 -0.64 -11.75 6.64
C ASP A 65 0.18 -10.54 7.11
N ALA A 66 -0.16 -9.97 8.27
CA ALA A 66 0.58 -8.83 8.81
C ALA A 66 2.03 -9.15 9.18
N VAL A 67 2.35 -10.40 9.54
CA VAL A 67 3.75 -10.82 9.78
C VAL A 67 4.47 -11.00 8.45
N TYR A 68 3.84 -11.62 7.46
CA TYR A 68 4.42 -11.82 6.13
C TYR A 68 4.77 -10.50 5.47
N ILE A 69 3.88 -9.51 5.50
CA ILE A 69 4.14 -8.17 4.95
C ILE A 69 5.40 -7.56 5.58
N LEU A 70 5.48 -7.53 6.92
CA LEU A 70 6.63 -6.94 7.62
C LEU A 70 7.95 -7.68 7.30
N LEU A 71 7.90 -9.00 7.15
CA LEU A 71 9.08 -9.79 6.77
C LEU A 71 9.48 -9.56 5.32
N ILE A 72 8.51 -9.50 4.39
CA ILE A 72 8.76 -9.22 2.98
C ILE A 72 9.39 -7.82 2.83
N GLU A 73 8.83 -6.80 3.48
CA GLU A 73 9.38 -5.44 3.48
C GLU A 73 10.81 -5.41 4.03
N LEU A 74 11.08 -6.12 5.13
CA LEU A 74 12.42 -6.19 5.72
C LEU A 74 13.44 -6.84 4.76
N VAL A 75 13.04 -7.92 4.08
CA VAL A 75 13.88 -8.58 3.07
C VAL A 75 14.11 -7.67 1.86
N LEU A 76 13.07 -6.99 1.37
CA LEU A 76 13.17 -6.08 0.23
C LEU A 76 14.08 -4.89 0.54
N MET A 77 13.89 -4.21 1.66
CA MET A 77 14.73 -3.08 2.06
C MET A 77 16.17 -3.54 2.34
N GLY A 78 16.34 -4.71 2.95
CA GLY A 78 17.65 -5.32 3.16
C GLY A 78 18.37 -5.62 1.84
N ALA A 79 17.67 -6.16 0.84
CA ALA A 79 18.21 -6.39 -0.49
C ALA A 79 18.59 -5.07 -1.18
N LEU A 80 17.75 -4.04 -1.10
CA LEU A 80 18.02 -2.71 -1.67
C LEU A 80 19.28 -2.08 -1.06
N LEU A 81 19.38 -2.05 0.27
CA LEU A 81 20.51 -1.44 0.97
C LEU A 81 21.82 -2.20 0.73
N LYS A 82 21.78 -3.54 0.69
CA LYS A 82 22.96 -4.36 0.37
C LYS A 82 23.38 -4.20 -1.09
N MET A 83 22.42 -4.15 -2.02
CA MET A 83 22.67 -3.87 -3.43
C MET A 83 23.40 -2.52 -3.57
N ASN A 84 22.90 -1.45 -2.96
CA ASN A 84 23.53 -0.13 -3.00
C ASN A 84 24.93 -0.11 -2.34
N ALA A 85 25.15 -0.86 -1.26
CA ALA A 85 26.45 -0.94 -0.60
C ALA A 85 27.51 -1.60 -1.50
N VAL A 86 27.14 -2.69 -2.16
CA VAL A 86 28.02 -3.39 -3.11
C VAL A 86 28.21 -2.54 -4.38
N ASP A 87 27.14 -1.89 -4.87
CA ASP A 87 27.17 -0.96 -5.99
C ASP A 87 28.16 0.19 -5.74
N GLN A 88 28.13 0.80 -4.55
CA GLN A 88 29.07 1.84 -4.15
C GLN A 88 30.53 1.37 -4.24
N LEU A 89 30.85 0.18 -3.72
CA LEU A 89 32.20 -0.38 -3.80
C LEU A 89 32.63 -0.66 -5.25
N LEU A 90 31.71 -1.12 -6.10
CA LEU A 90 31.96 -1.34 -7.53
C LEU A 90 32.23 -0.02 -8.26
N GLN A 91 31.48 1.04 -7.96
CA GLN A 91 31.71 2.39 -8.50
C GLN A 91 33.06 2.96 -8.04
N GLU A 92 33.45 2.76 -6.78
CA GLU A 92 34.73 3.22 -6.23
C GLU A 92 35.92 2.50 -6.88
N ARG A 93 35.77 1.20 -7.17
CA ARG A 93 36.76 0.39 -7.89
C ARG A 93 36.80 0.63 -9.40
N GLY A 94 35.88 1.43 -9.94
CA GLY A 94 35.79 1.70 -11.37
C GLY A 94 35.45 0.45 -12.19
N ALA A 95 34.61 -0.44 -11.65
CA ALA A 95 34.14 -1.61 -12.39
C ALA A 95 33.42 -1.18 -13.68
N GLU A 96 33.66 -1.89 -14.78
CA GLU A 96 32.96 -1.65 -16.05
C GLU A 96 31.45 -1.72 -15.85
N HIS A 97 30.69 -0.90 -16.58
CA HIS A 97 29.24 -0.73 -16.47
C HIS A 97 28.72 0.06 -15.25
N PHE A 98 29.52 0.26 -14.20
CA PHE A 98 29.09 1.00 -13.00
C PHE A 98 29.51 2.47 -13.07
N VAL A 99 28.53 3.37 -13.19
CA VAL A 99 28.78 4.82 -13.21
C VAL A 99 28.83 5.38 -11.79
N LYS A 100 29.73 6.36 -11.55
CA LYS A 100 29.76 7.11 -10.28
C LYS A 100 28.52 8.00 -10.17
N ALA A 101 27.48 7.51 -9.52
CA ALA A 101 26.20 8.18 -9.38
C ALA A 101 25.42 7.67 -8.16
N GLY A 102 24.69 8.57 -7.52
CA GLY A 102 23.92 8.32 -6.31
C GLY A 102 24.65 8.74 -5.04
N SER A 103 23.88 9.05 -4.00
CA SER A 103 24.37 9.25 -2.64
C SER A 103 23.93 8.09 -1.76
N PHE A 104 24.88 7.45 -1.05
CA PHE A 104 24.64 6.23 -0.27
C PHE A 104 24.89 6.40 1.25
N PRO A 105 24.23 7.35 1.93
CA PRO A 105 24.52 7.66 3.34
C PRO A 105 24.23 6.49 4.30
N VAL A 106 23.28 5.60 3.98
CA VAL A 106 22.93 4.46 4.85
C VAL A 106 23.67 3.21 4.39
N SER A 107 23.68 2.94 3.09
CA SER A 107 24.35 1.77 2.53
C SER A 107 25.86 1.80 2.72
N SER A 108 26.47 2.99 2.82
CA SER A 108 27.88 3.12 3.18
C SER A 108 28.24 2.43 4.50
N TRP A 109 27.33 2.37 5.48
CA TRP A 109 27.55 1.65 6.75
C TRP A 109 27.66 0.14 6.58
N LEU A 110 27.15 -0.39 5.47
CA LEU A 110 27.21 -1.82 5.14
C LEU A 110 28.45 -2.17 4.31
N THR A 111 29.13 -1.18 3.72
CA THR A 111 30.34 -1.42 2.90
C THR A 111 31.46 -2.18 3.62
N PRO A 112 31.72 -2.01 4.93
CA PRO A 112 32.79 -2.76 5.61
C PRO A 112 32.60 -4.28 5.58
N PHE A 113 31.35 -4.77 5.48
CA PHE A 113 31.06 -6.20 5.38
C PHE A 113 31.47 -6.80 4.03
N PHE A 114 31.66 -5.98 2.99
CA PHE A 114 31.97 -6.41 1.63
C PHE A 114 33.34 -5.92 1.13
N ALA A 115 33.97 -4.96 1.83
CA ALA A 115 35.19 -4.29 1.39
C ALA A 115 36.37 -5.24 1.10
N GLY A 116 36.47 -6.37 1.82
CA GLY A 116 37.53 -7.37 1.63
C GLY A 116 37.30 -8.35 0.47
N MET A 117 36.15 -8.31 -0.20
CA MET A 117 35.83 -9.23 -1.30
C MET A 117 36.43 -8.74 -2.63
N ASP A 118 36.75 -9.66 -3.53
CA ASP A 118 37.20 -9.32 -4.89
C ASP A 118 36.06 -8.74 -5.74
N THR A 119 36.40 -8.04 -6.83
CA THR A 119 35.41 -7.37 -7.69
C THR A 119 34.45 -8.36 -8.36
N GLY A 120 34.89 -9.56 -8.70
CA GLY A 120 34.03 -10.59 -9.29
C GLY A 120 32.94 -11.03 -8.33
N THR A 121 33.30 -11.27 -7.07
CA THR A 121 32.34 -11.60 -6.00
C THR A 121 31.34 -10.45 -5.77
N LEU A 122 31.81 -9.20 -5.76
CA LEU A 122 30.92 -8.04 -5.62
C LEU A 122 29.92 -7.94 -6.78
N LEU A 123 30.33 -8.17 -8.03
CA LEU A 123 29.42 -8.19 -9.17
C LEU A 123 28.32 -9.25 -9.01
N VAL A 124 28.68 -10.46 -8.57
CA VAL A 124 27.70 -11.53 -8.33
C VAL A 124 26.74 -11.14 -7.21
N LEU A 125 27.24 -10.60 -6.09
CA LEU A 125 26.41 -10.19 -4.97
C LEU A 125 25.45 -9.06 -5.33
N GLU A 126 25.92 -8.04 -6.05
CA GLU A 126 25.06 -6.97 -6.54
C GLU A 126 23.93 -7.53 -7.41
N ARG A 127 24.22 -8.48 -8.32
CA ARG A 127 23.20 -9.12 -9.16
C ARG A 127 22.24 -9.97 -8.35
N VAL A 128 22.71 -10.70 -7.33
CA VAL A 128 21.85 -11.47 -6.43
C VAL A 128 20.90 -10.55 -5.66
N TYR A 129 21.39 -9.45 -5.09
CA TYR A 129 20.54 -8.52 -4.36
C TYR A 129 19.57 -7.77 -5.27
N TRP A 130 20.03 -7.40 -6.46
CA TRP A 130 19.18 -6.82 -7.49
C TRP A 130 18.03 -7.78 -7.89
N TRP A 131 18.34 -9.05 -8.18
CA TRP A 131 17.36 -10.08 -8.51
C TRP A 131 16.40 -10.37 -7.35
N ALA A 132 16.93 -10.50 -6.14
CA ALA A 132 16.13 -10.72 -4.94
C ALA A 132 15.12 -9.57 -4.74
N HIS A 133 15.56 -8.33 -4.97
CA HIS A 133 14.70 -7.17 -4.83
C HIS A 133 13.64 -7.08 -5.94
N ILE A 134 14.02 -7.20 -7.22
CA ILE A 134 13.06 -7.09 -8.32
C ILE A 134 12.04 -8.24 -8.32
N LEU A 135 12.49 -9.48 -8.15
CA LEU A 135 11.57 -10.63 -8.05
C LEU A 135 10.71 -10.52 -6.79
N GLY A 136 11.28 -10.03 -5.69
CA GLY A 136 10.53 -9.77 -4.47
C GLY A 136 9.42 -8.74 -4.67
N ILE A 137 9.69 -7.62 -5.36
CA ILE A 137 8.66 -6.62 -5.69
C ILE A 137 7.57 -7.23 -6.56
N LEU A 138 7.95 -7.97 -7.62
CA LEU A 138 6.97 -8.57 -8.54
C LEU A 138 6.11 -9.62 -7.83
N ALA A 139 6.71 -10.46 -6.99
CA ALA A 139 5.96 -11.42 -6.17
C ALA A 139 5.04 -10.72 -5.16
N PHE A 140 5.54 -9.68 -4.50
CA PHE A 140 4.76 -8.91 -3.53
C PHE A 140 3.58 -8.20 -4.19
N LEU A 141 3.76 -7.65 -5.40
CA LEU A 141 2.69 -7.02 -6.19
C LEU A 141 1.54 -8.00 -6.48
N ASN A 142 1.83 -9.28 -6.73
CA ASN A 142 0.81 -10.32 -6.90
C ASN A 142 0.15 -10.71 -5.57
N TYR A 143 0.86 -10.56 -4.45
CA TYR A 143 0.32 -10.80 -3.11
C TYR A 143 -0.56 -9.65 -2.62
N LEU A 144 -0.33 -8.41 -3.07
CA LEU A 144 -1.04 -7.23 -2.61
C LEU A 144 -2.57 -7.36 -2.66
N PRO A 145 -3.21 -7.76 -3.78
CA PRO A 145 -4.68 -7.78 -3.92
C PRO A 145 -5.40 -8.67 -2.90
N ILE A 146 -4.72 -9.70 -2.41
CA ILE A 146 -5.26 -10.62 -1.42
C ILE A 146 -4.88 -10.25 0.01
N SER A 147 -3.88 -9.38 0.21
CA SER A 147 -3.33 -9.01 1.52
C SER A 147 -4.09 -7.87 2.19
N LYS A 148 -3.91 -7.70 3.52
CA LYS A 148 -4.40 -6.49 4.20
C LYS A 148 -3.65 -5.24 3.75
N HIS A 149 -2.49 -5.34 3.11
CA HIS A 149 -1.72 -4.21 2.61
C HIS A 149 -2.35 -3.54 1.37
N PHE A 150 -3.32 -4.20 0.71
CA PHE A 150 -4.04 -3.62 -0.43
C PHE A 150 -4.70 -2.28 -0.11
N HIS A 151 -5.01 -2.04 1.16
CA HIS A 151 -5.56 -0.76 1.63
C HIS A 151 -4.71 0.44 1.22
N ILE A 152 -3.38 0.31 1.05
CA ILE A 152 -2.53 1.44 0.64
C ILE A 152 -2.86 1.89 -0.78
N ILE A 153 -3.18 0.96 -1.69
CA ILE A 153 -3.58 1.27 -3.07
C ILE A 153 -4.96 1.94 -3.06
N LEU A 154 -5.90 1.43 -2.25
CA LEU A 154 -7.26 1.95 -2.20
C LEU A 154 -7.42 3.19 -1.31
N ALA A 155 -6.48 3.47 -0.42
CA ALA A 155 -6.59 4.54 0.58
C ALA A 155 -6.78 5.91 -0.08
N PHE A 156 -6.00 6.22 -1.12
CA PHE A 156 -6.09 7.51 -1.80
C PHE A 156 -7.44 7.72 -2.51
N PRO A 157 -7.91 6.80 -3.39
CA PRO A 157 -9.27 6.91 -3.94
C PRO A 157 -10.34 6.93 -2.84
N ASN A 158 -10.17 6.14 -1.78
CA ASN A 158 -11.15 6.08 -0.71
C ASN A 158 -11.30 7.44 0.01
N THR A 159 -10.18 8.08 0.36
CA THR A 159 -10.22 9.39 1.03
C THR A 159 -10.66 10.51 0.09
N TRP A 160 -10.22 10.51 -1.17
CA TRP A 160 -10.57 11.56 -2.14
C TRP A 160 -12.09 11.65 -2.40
N TYR A 161 -12.78 10.51 -2.47
CA TYR A 161 -14.23 10.45 -2.71
C TYR A 161 -15.06 10.34 -1.42
N SER A 162 -14.46 10.61 -0.25
CA SER A 162 -15.21 10.58 1.02
C SER A 162 -16.22 11.74 1.11
N LYS A 163 -17.38 11.49 1.74
CA LYS A 163 -18.37 12.54 2.02
C LYS A 163 -17.82 13.49 3.08
N LEU A 164 -18.03 14.78 2.87
CA LEU A 164 -17.66 15.83 3.82
C LEU A 164 -18.76 16.08 4.86
N GLU A 165 -19.99 15.66 4.55
CA GLU A 165 -21.14 15.74 5.43
C GLU A 165 -21.04 14.76 6.62
N PRO A 166 -21.71 15.04 7.76
CA PRO A 166 -21.76 14.15 8.90
C PRO A 166 -22.19 12.73 8.52
N ARG A 167 -21.51 11.72 9.06
CA ARG A 167 -21.76 10.30 8.76
C ARG A 167 -23.20 9.84 9.02
N THR A 168 -23.92 10.50 9.91
CA THR A 168 -25.32 10.21 10.26
C THR A 168 -26.33 10.91 9.37
N GLN A 169 -25.88 11.81 8.49
CA GLN A 169 -26.76 12.52 7.57
C GLN A 169 -27.14 11.60 6.40
N VAL A 170 -28.39 11.14 6.42
CA VAL A 170 -28.98 10.41 5.30
C VAL A 170 -29.52 11.41 4.30
N ARG A 171 -29.31 11.17 3.00
CA ARG A 171 -29.93 11.99 1.96
C ARG A 171 -31.44 11.86 2.10
N ASN A 172 -32.15 12.98 2.14
CA ASN A 172 -33.60 12.95 2.23
C ASN A 172 -34.19 12.20 1.01
N MET A 173 -35.15 11.31 1.28
CA MET A 173 -35.91 10.60 0.25
C MET A 173 -37.28 11.30 0.12
N PRO A 174 -37.54 12.03 -0.98
CA PRO A 174 -38.75 12.84 -1.12
C PRO A 174 -40.04 12.02 -0.92
N ARG A 175 -40.12 10.82 -1.50
CA ARG A 175 -41.30 9.95 -1.38
C ARG A 175 -41.57 9.49 0.06
N ILE A 176 -40.55 9.10 0.82
CA ILE A 176 -40.71 8.75 2.24
C ILE A 176 -41.17 9.98 3.04
N THR A 177 -40.62 11.16 2.71
CA THR A 177 -41.06 12.41 3.33
C THR A 177 -42.54 12.68 3.03
N GLU A 178 -43.01 12.42 1.81
CA GLU A 178 -44.40 12.58 1.40
C GLU A 178 -45.33 11.60 2.12
N GLU A 179 -44.97 10.31 2.17
CA GLU A 179 -45.72 9.28 2.92
C GLU A 179 -45.83 9.63 4.42
N VAL A 180 -44.72 10.01 5.05
CA VAL A 180 -44.72 10.42 6.46
C VAL A 180 -45.55 11.68 6.67
N LYS A 181 -45.49 12.65 5.75
CA LYS A 181 -46.33 13.86 5.81
C LYS A 181 -47.81 13.52 5.69
N LEU A 182 -48.18 12.62 4.77
CA LEU A 182 -49.55 12.12 4.61
C LEU A 182 -50.05 11.42 5.88
N MET A 183 -49.20 10.60 6.52
CA MET A 183 -49.54 9.94 7.79
C MET A 183 -49.66 10.91 8.98
N MET A 184 -48.98 12.05 8.94
CA MET A 184 -49.02 13.07 9.99
C MET A 184 -50.06 14.18 9.73
N ASP A 185 -50.70 14.20 8.56
CA ASP A 185 -51.73 15.18 8.21
C ASP A 185 -53.09 14.75 8.81
N PRO A 186 -53.64 15.47 9.81
CA PRO A 186 -54.92 15.13 10.41
C PRO A 186 -56.11 15.30 9.46
N SER A 187 -55.90 15.95 8.32
CA SER A 187 -56.92 16.21 7.29
C SER A 187 -56.84 15.26 6.09
N ALA A 188 -55.85 14.35 6.06
CA ALA A 188 -55.72 13.36 5.00
C ALA A 188 -56.84 12.31 5.09
N ASP A 189 -57.50 12.04 3.97
CA ASP A 189 -58.54 11.01 3.85
C ASP A 189 -57.91 9.60 3.78
N PRO A 190 -58.10 8.72 4.77
CA PRO A 190 -57.53 7.37 4.79
C PRO A 190 -58.05 6.45 3.69
N TYR A 191 -59.14 6.84 3.00
CA TYR A 191 -59.84 6.03 2.01
C TYR A 191 -59.70 6.55 0.57
N ALA A 192 -58.87 7.57 0.36
CA ALA A 192 -58.60 8.10 -0.97
C ALA A 192 -57.94 7.00 -1.85
N THR A 193 -58.61 6.63 -2.94
CA THR A 193 -58.09 5.66 -3.91
C THR A 193 -56.85 6.25 -4.61
N PRO A 194 -55.71 5.55 -4.66
CA PRO A 194 -54.53 6.01 -5.37
C PRO A 194 -54.86 6.30 -6.84
N ALA A 195 -54.32 7.37 -7.41
CA ALA A 195 -54.51 7.69 -8.82
C ALA A 195 -53.94 6.57 -9.71
N GLU A 196 -54.63 6.21 -10.79
CA GLU A 196 -54.16 5.19 -11.74
C GLU A 196 -52.79 5.57 -12.31
N GLY A 197 -51.75 4.85 -11.88
CA GLY A 197 -50.34 5.14 -12.17
C GLY A 197 -49.41 4.99 -10.97
N ASP A 198 -49.95 5.05 -9.74
CA ASP A 198 -49.18 4.93 -8.48
C ASP A 198 -48.80 3.48 -8.09
N GLY A 199 -49.15 2.50 -8.93
CA GLY A 199 -48.83 1.08 -8.73
C GLY A 199 -47.35 0.71 -8.92
N ALA A 200 -46.44 1.68 -8.98
CA ALA A 200 -45.02 1.39 -8.95
C ALA A 200 -44.69 0.73 -7.61
N PRO A 201 -44.17 -0.52 -7.60
CA PRO A 201 -43.85 -1.21 -6.36
C PRO A 201 -42.99 -0.32 -5.47
N PRO A 202 -43.20 -0.32 -4.15
CA PRO A 202 -42.47 0.57 -3.25
C PRO A 202 -40.97 0.43 -3.50
N GLU A 203 -40.30 1.54 -3.78
CA GLU A 203 -38.85 1.56 -3.83
C GLU A 203 -38.33 1.08 -2.48
N ARG A 204 -37.48 0.06 -2.50
CA ARG A 204 -36.94 -0.53 -1.29
C ARG A 204 -36.09 0.49 -0.53
N PHE A 205 -36.27 0.54 0.78
CA PHE A 205 -35.36 1.26 1.65
C PHE A 205 -34.13 0.40 1.95
N GLY A 206 -32.94 0.91 1.64
CA GLY A 206 -31.67 0.23 1.85
C GLY A 206 -31.23 -0.67 0.68
N ALA A 207 -30.10 -1.35 0.87
CA ALA A 207 -29.51 -2.26 -0.10
C ALA A 207 -29.86 -3.72 0.26
N ARG A 208 -30.37 -4.49 -0.70
CA ARG A 208 -30.56 -5.94 -0.54
C ARG A 208 -29.41 -6.71 -1.18
N ASP A 209 -28.94 -6.23 -2.33
CA ASP A 209 -27.87 -6.84 -3.11
C ASP A 209 -26.69 -5.88 -3.30
N VAL A 210 -25.55 -6.45 -3.69
CA VAL A 210 -24.32 -5.72 -4.00
C VAL A 210 -24.54 -4.65 -5.08
N GLN A 211 -25.46 -4.90 -6.02
CA GLN A 211 -25.82 -3.97 -7.10
C GLN A 211 -26.61 -2.75 -6.60
N ASP A 212 -27.17 -2.80 -5.38
CA ASP A 212 -27.85 -1.67 -4.75
C ASP A 212 -26.87 -0.73 -4.05
N LEU A 213 -25.63 -1.18 -3.83
CA LEU A 213 -24.58 -0.38 -3.23
C LEU A 213 -23.93 0.52 -4.27
N SER A 214 -23.66 1.76 -3.87
CA SER A 214 -22.83 2.63 -4.70
C SER A 214 -21.44 2.01 -4.87
N TRP A 215 -20.79 2.25 -6.01
CA TRP A 215 -19.40 1.84 -6.23
C TRP A 215 -18.48 2.29 -5.09
N LYS A 216 -18.77 3.44 -4.48
CA LYS A 216 -18.06 3.99 -3.33
C LYS A 216 -18.25 3.12 -2.07
N SER A 217 -19.47 2.67 -1.81
CA SER A 217 -19.77 1.75 -0.71
C SER A 217 -19.09 0.39 -0.89
N LEU A 218 -18.95 -0.07 -2.14
CA LEU A 218 -18.19 -1.29 -2.44
C LEU A 218 -16.68 -1.10 -2.23
N LEU A 219 -16.15 0.07 -2.62
CA LEU A 219 -14.76 0.44 -2.36
C LEU A 219 -14.46 0.54 -0.85
N ASP A 220 -15.39 1.09 -0.07
CA ASP A 220 -15.25 1.24 1.39
C ASP A 220 -15.27 -0.09 2.16
N ALA A 221 -15.76 -1.16 1.52
CA ALA A 221 -15.81 -2.50 2.12
C ALA A 221 -14.46 -3.24 2.07
N TYR A 222 -13.50 -2.77 1.27
CA TYR A 222 -12.13 -3.31 1.17
C TYR A 222 -11.16 -2.60 2.14
#